data_AF-M0MDV9-F1
#
_entry.id   AF-M0MDV9-F1
#
_cell.length_a   1.000
_cell.length_b   1.000
_cell.length_c   1.000
_cell.angle_alpha   90.00
_cell.angle_beta   90.00
_cell.angle_gamma   90.00
#
_symmetry.space_group_name_H-M   'P 1'
#
loop_
_entity.id
_entity.type
_entity.pdbx_description
1 polymer ?
#
loop_
_entity_poly.entity_id
_entity_poly.type
_entity_poly.pdbx_seq_one_letter_code
_entity_poly.pdbx_strand_id
1 'polypeptide(L)'
;MGHRALVAYRRPDRLYDLRYSHWGGDDLSLGDDIRDRTPLADGAVDAGLLADSIARERILTDFLDPCIYEALYLVDPGRSYAVESYRVCWLEWGDGRESGRGAIIGADGADDPHVRIWFRATKTTLADAIEMGALSRRAAQAYLEARVCEDRNGTVYTYVDGSPRDRESNREPGGVGTDPVGTTRDGWLGGQNDDSESGSGGGTDRDPSPDFGFGPFVPDGSENEDDGEGRDERDGGDGTN
;
A
#
# COMPACT_ATOMS: atom_id res chain seq x y z
N MET A 1 0.33 -4.89 12.69
CA MET A 1 -0.22 -4.86 11.32
C MET A 1 0.59 -5.84 10.50
N GLY A 2 -0.01 -6.57 9.56
CA GLY A 2 0.75 -7.45 8.69
C GLY A 2 1.30 -6.65 7.51
N HIS A 3 2.61 -6.63 7.33
CA HIS A 3 3.27 -5.91 6.24
C HIS A 3 3.18 -6.73 4.95
N ARG A 4 1.98 -6.77 4.36
CA ARG A 4 1.66 -7.68 3.26
C ARG A 4 2.20 -7.15 1.94
N ALA A 5 2.77 -8.05 1.13
CA ALA A 5 3.24 -7.74 -0.20
C ALA A 5 2.75 -8.76 -1.24
N LEU A 6 2.56 -8.25 -2.46
CA LEU A 6 2.34 -9.06 -3.65
C LEU A 6 3.66 -9.20 -4.41
N VAL A 7 4.04 -10.42 -4.75
CA VAL A 7 5.29 -10.71 -5.46
C VAL A 7 4.95 -11.34 -6.81
N ALA A 8 5.35 -10.72 -7.90
CA ALA A 8 5.03 -11.13 -9.26
C ALA A 8 6.29 -11.58 -9.99
N TYR A 9 6.41 -12.88 -10.28
CA TYR A 9 7.53 -13.45 -11.01
C TYR A 9 7.25 -13.48 -12.49
N ARG A 10 8.08 -12.81 -13.27
CA ARG A 10 7.97 -12.75 -14.72
C ARG A 10 8.29 -14.10 -15.35
N ARG A 11 7.44 -14.51 -16.29
CA ARG A 11 7.61 -15.69 -17.13
C ARG A 11 8.26 -15.33 -18.48
N PRO A 12 8.76 -16.31 -19.24
CA PRO A 12 9.31 -16.08 -20.58
C PRO A 12 8.32 -15.48 -21.58
N ASP A 13 7.02 -15.73 -21.41
CA ASP A 13 5.93 -15.16 -22.22
C ASP A 13 5.57 -13.69 -21.85
N ARG A 14 6.31 -13.11 -20.90
CA ARG A 14 6.12 -11.76 -20.32
C ARG A 14 4.89 -11.60 -19.43
N LEU A 15 4.19 -12.68 -19.09
CA LEU A 15 3.18 -12.70 -18.04
C LEU A 15 3.83 -12.92 -16.67
N TYR A 16 3.03 -12.86 -15.60
CA TYR A 16 3.49 -12.95 -14.23
C TYR A 16 2.75 -14.02 -13.44
N ASP A 17 3.50 -14.75 -12.62
CA ASP A 17 2.97 -15.63 -11.58
C ASP A 17 2.98 -14.88 -10.24
N LEU A 18 1.82 -14.80 -9.59
CA LEU A 18 1.60 -14.00 -8.39
C LEU A 18 1.72 -14.85 -7.13
N ARG A 19 2.42 -14.31 -6.14
CA ARG A 19 2.69 -14.93 -4.84
C ARG A 19 2.50 -13.92 -3.72
N TYR A 20 2.33 -14.44 -2.51
CA TYR A 20 2.13 -13.67 -1.31
C TYR A 20 3.39 -13.59 -0.46
N SER A 21 3.59 -12.47 0.23
CA SER A 21 4.49 -12.38 1.38
C SER A 21 3.82 -11.64 2.54
N HIS A 22 3.90 -12.19 3.75
CA HIS A 22 3.22 -11.61 4.91
C HIS A 22 3.96 -10.41 5.52
N TRP A 23 5.29 -10.37 5.38
CA TRP A 23 6.16 -9.34 5.96
C TRP A 23 6.92 -8.54 4.90
N GLY A 24 6.76 -8.87 3.62
CA GLY A 24 7.45 -8.19 2.53
C GLY A 24 7.08 -6.71 2.33
N GLY A 25 6.11 -6.17 3.05
CA GLY A 25 5.68 -4.78 2.93
C GLY A 25 6.37 -3.81 3.89
N ASP A 26 7.27 -4.25 4.77
CA ASP A 26 7.69 -3.42 5.91
C ASP A 26 8.58 -2.24 5.45
N ASP A 27 9.77 -2.54 4.93
CA ASP A 27 10.82 -1.59 4.57
C ASP A 27 11.38 -1.81 3.14
N LEU A 28 10.69 -2.62 2.36
CA LEU A 28 11.10 -3.08 1.04
C LEU A 28 12.36 -3.97 0.97
N SER A 29 12.89 -4.45 2.11
CA SER A 29 14.10 -5.29 2.15
C SER A 29 13.95 -6.63 1.42
N LEU A 30 12.71 -7.12 1.26
CA LEU A 30 12.44 -8.38 0.55
C LEU A 30 13.00 -8.37 -0.88
N GLY A 31 13.08 -7.20 -1.52
CA GLY A 31 13.69 -7.07 -2.85
C GLY A 31 15.16 -7.49 -2.88
N ASP A 32 15.90 -7.27 -1.79
CA ASP A 32 17.31 -7.64 -1.67
C ASP A 32 17.51 -9.13 -1.35
N ASP A 33 16.51 -9.78 -0.76
CA ASP A 33 16.55 -11.18 -0.33
C ASP A 33 16.20 -12.16 -1.46
N ILE A 34 15.41 -11.71 -2.45
CA ILE A 34 15.09 -12.49 -3.65
C ILE A 34 16.31 -12.53 -4.56
N ARG A 35 16.90 -13.72 -4.72
CA ARG A 35 18.11 -13.94 -5.54
C ARG A 35 18.01 -15.29 -6.26
N ASP A 36 18.86 -15.52 -7.25
CA ASP A 36 18.91 -16.80 -7.97
C ASP A 36 19.06 -18.03 -7.05
N ARG A 37 19.91 -17.91 -6.02
CA ARG A 37 20.11 -18.95 -4.99
C ARG A 37 18.98 -19.06 -3.95
N THR A 38 18.16 -18.02 -3.81
CA THR A 38 17.08 -17.88 -2.84
C THR A 38 15.86 -17.25 -3.52
N PRO A 39 15.27 -17.94 -4.53
CA PRO A 39 14.28 -17.33 -5.41
C PRO A 39 12.99 -16.94 -4.67
N LEU A 40 12.71 -17.58 -3.53
CA LEU A 40 11.59 -17.28 -2.64
C LEU A 40 12.04 -16.65 -1.31
N ALA A 41 13.23 -16.03 -1.30
CA ALA A 41 13.81 -15.36 -0.12
C ALA A 41 13.75 -16.24 1.15
N ASP A 42 14.27 -17.46 1.07
CA ASP A 42 14.30 -18.44 2.16
C ASP A 42 12.92 -18.71 2.82
N GLY A 43 11.85 -18.61 2.03
CA GLY A 43 10.48 -18.86 2.46
C GLY A 43 9.72 -17.62 2.91
N ALA A 44 10.33 -16.43 2.83
CA ALA A 44 9.62 -15.17 3.05
C ALA A 44 8.55 -14.89 1.97
N VAL A 45 8.70 -15.49 0.78
CA VAL A 45 7.66 -15.55 -0.26
C VAL A 45 7.01 -16.93 -0.25
N ASP A 46 5.67 -16.95 -0.24
CA ASP A 46 4.90 -18.19 -0.26
C ASP A 46 5.18 -19.01 -1.53
N ALA A 47 5.34 -20.32 -1.35
CA ALA A 47 5.49 -21.29 -2.42
C ALA A 47 4.20 -21.48 -3.24
N GLY A 48 3.03 -21.19 -2.66
CA GLY A 48 1.73 -21.21 -3.32
C GLY A 48 1.55 -20.05 -4.30
N LEU A 49 0.93 -20.35 -5.45
CA LEU A 49 0.50 -19.32 -6.40
C LEU A 49 -0.87 -18.77 -6.00
N LEU A 50 -0.98 -17.45 -5.96
CA LEU A 50 -2.26 -16.76 -5.88
C LEU A 50 -2.97 -16.75 -7.24
N ALA A 51 -2.20 -16.57 -8.31
CA ALA A 51 -2.64 -16.62 -9.69
C ALA A 51 -1.42 -16.84 -10.60
N ASP A 52 -1.64 -17.33 -11.81
CA ASP A 52 -0.59 -17.53 -12.81
C ASP A 52 -0.94 -16.83 -14.12
N SER A 53 0.07 -16.60 -14.97
CA SER A 53 -0.14 -16.08 -16.33
C SER A 53 -0.88 -14.74 -16.37
N ILE A 54 -0.57 -13.81 -15.46
CA ILE A 54 -1.24 -12.51 -15.33
C ILE A 54 -0.47 -11.41 -16.08
N ALA A 55 -1.16 -10.59 -16.87
CA ALA A 55 -0.57 -9.40 -17.48
C ALA A 55 -0.30 -8.32 -16.44
N ARG A 56 0.78 -7.54 -16.57
CA ARG A 56 1.20 -6.52 -15.60
C ARG A 56 0.07 -5.56 -15.21
N GLU A 57 -0.68 -5.09 -16.19
CA GLU A 57 -1.79 -4.15 -15.98
C GLU A 57 -2.91 -4.79 -15.13
N ARG A 58 -3.17 -6.09 -15.34
CA ARG A 58 -4.17 -6.84 -14.57
C ARG A 58 -3.73 -7.12 -13.14
N ILE A 59 -2.42 -7.13 -12.85
CA ILE A 59 -1.94 -7.21 -11.46
C ILE A 59 -2.49 -6.02 -10.68
N LEU A 60 -2.38 -4.81 -11.23
CA LEU A 60 -2.82 -3.59 -10.56
C LEU A 60 -4.34 -3.54 -10.42
N THR A 61 -5.08 -3.90 -11.46
CA THR A 61 -6.54 -3.76 -11.45
C THR A 61 -7.26 -4.88 -10.72
N ASP A 62 -6.78 -6.13 -10.79
CA ASP A 62 -7.54 -7.30 -10.34
C ASP A 62 -6.99 -7.95 -9.07
N PHE A 63 -5.72 -7.68 -8.70
CA PHE A 63 -5.04 -8.40 -7.62
C PHE A 63 -4.41 -7.49 -6.54
N LEU A 64 -4.05 -6.25 -6.89
CA LEU A 64 -3.35 -5.34 -5.98
C LEU A 64 -4.32 -4.43 -5.23
N ASP A 65 -5.08 -5.01 -4.31
CA ASP A 65 -5.94 -4.25 -3.39
C ASP A 65 -5.09 -3.31 -2.53
N PRO A 66 -5.20 -1.97 -2.69
CA PRO A 66 -4.40 -1.01 -1.94
C PRO A 66 -4.74 -0.95 -0.44
N CYS A 67 -5.88 -1.51 -0.02
CA CYS A 67 -6.26 -1.64 1.40
C CYS A 67 -5.58 -2.84 2.08
N ILE A 68 -5.14 -3.84 1.30
CA ILE A 68 -4.57 -5.09 1.82
C ILE A 68 -3.06 -5.12 1.66
N TYR A 69 -2.55 -4.70 0.50
CA TYR A 69 -1.14 -4.79 0.18
C TYR A 69 -0.44 -3.45 0.42
N GLU A 70 0.73 -3.53 1.04
CA GLU A 70 1.60 -2.38 1.31
C GLU A 70 2.75 -2.28 0.29
N ALA A 71 3.08 -3.36 -0.41
CA ALA A 71 4.13 -3.40 -1.42
C ALA A 71 3.82 -4.34 -2.60
N LEU A 72 4.42 -4.04 -3.75
CA LEU A 72 4.46 -4.87 -4.95
C LEU A 72 5.92 -5.07 -5.36
N TYR A 73 6.29 -6.31 -5.67
CA TYR A 73 7.58 -6.66 -6.25
C TYR A 73 7.39 -7.28 -7.62
N LEU A 74 8.08 -6.77 -8.63
CA LEU A 74 8.18 -7.40 -9.94
C LEU A 74 9.56 -8.04 -10.07
N VAL A 75 9.60 -9.36 -10.15
CA VAL A 75 10.83 -10.14 -10.23
C VAL A 75 11.03 -10.61 -11.67
N ASP A 76 12.20 -10.40 -12.26
CA ASP A 76 12.57 -10.92 -13.57
C ASP A 76 13.66 -12.01 -13.46
N PRO A 77 13.28 -13.30 -13.37
CA PRO A 77 14.23 -14.41 -13.35
C PRO A 77 15.13 -14.46 -14.59
N GLY A 78 14.66 -13.99 -15.74
CA GLY A 78 15.44 -13.92 -16.98
C GLY A 78 16.55 -12.87 -16.94
N ARG A 79 16.54 -11.99 -15.93
CA ARG A 79 17.56 -10.97 -15.66
C ARG A 79 18.21 -11.18 -14.29
N SER A 80 18.60 -12.42 -13.99
CA SER A 80 19.28 -12.78 -12.74
C SER A 80 18.48 -12.40 -11.49
N TYR A 81 17.15 -12.55 -11.54
CA TYR A 81 16.22 -12.17 -10.48
C TYR A 81 16.29 -10.68 -10.13
N ALA A 82 16.48 -9.80 -11.12
CA ALA A 82 16.31 -8.36 -10.91
C ALA A 82 14.92 -8.07 -10.34
N VAL A 83 14.86 -7.29 -9.27
CA VAL A 83 13.62 -6.93 -8.59
C VAL A 83 13.35 -5.44 -8.75
N GLU A 84 12.13 -5.11 -9.19
CA GLU A 84 11.58 -3.76 -9.09
C GLU A 84 10.61 -3.72 -7.91
N SER A 85 10.90 -2.86 -6.94
CA SER A 85 10.11 -2.71 -5.72
C SER A 85 9.23 -1.47 -5.79
N TYR A 86 7.99 -1.60 -5.32
CA TYR A 86 7.00 -0.54 -5.35
C TYR A 86 6.26 -0.45 -4.03
N ARG A 87 6.14 0.77 -3.51
CA ARG A 87 5.28 1.10 -2.37
C ARG A 87 3.85 1.31 -2.86
N VAL A 88 2.90 0.58 -2.26
CA VAL A 88 1.48 0.71 -2.56
C VAL A 88 0.86 1.79 -1.67
N CYS A 89 0.09 2.68 -2.29
CA CYS A 89 -0.48 3.85 -1.67
C CYS A 89 -2.00 3.86 -1.89
N TRP A 90 -2.78 3.74 -0.81
CA TRP A 90 -4.24 3.87 -0.88
C TRP A 90 -4.66 5.33 -0.91
N LEU A 91 -5.39 5.74 -1.95
CA LEU A 91 -5.67 7.14 -2.23
C LEU A 91 -6.98 7.66 -1.66
N GLU A 92 -7.73 6.84 -0.93
CA GLU A 92 -9.06 7.22 -0.43
C GLU A 92 -9.08 7.47 1.08
N TRP A 93 -10.13 8.19 1.50
CA TRP A 93 -10.48 8.48 2.90
C TRP A 93 -11.78 7.78 3.34
N GLY A 94 -12.24 6.79 2.57
CA GLY A 94 -13.47 6.03 2.81
C GLY A 94 -13.27 4.77 3.66
N ASP A 95 -14.31 3.96 3.84
CA ASP A 95 -14.26 2.64 4.50
C ASP A 95 -13.85 1.49 3.53
N GLY A 96 -13.35 1.84 2.35
CA GLY A 96 -12.94 0.89 1.30
C GLY A 96 -14.08 0.39 0.40
N ARG A 97 -15.30 0.92 0.53
CA ARG A 97 -16.46 0.49 -0.29
C ARG A 97 -16.64 1.25 -1.61
N GLU A 98 -15.94 2.36 -1.78
CA GLU A 98 -15.96 3.14 -3.02
C GLU A 98 -14.64 2.89 -3.73
N SER A 99 -14.66 2.17 -4.85
CA SER A 99 -13.69 2.30 -5.95
C SER A 99 -12.18 2.12 -5.71
N GLY A 100 -11.71 1.50 -4.61
CA GLY A 100 -10.38 0.88 -4.50
C GLY A 100 -9.20 1.63 -5.14
N ARG A 101 -9.18 2.97 -5.07
CA ARG A 101 -8.20 3.77 -5.80
C ARG A 101 -6.83 3.66 -5.14
N GLY A 102 -5.85 3.22 -5.92
CA GLY A 102 -4.49 3.01 -5.46
C GLY A 102 -3.46 3.70 -6.34
N ALA A 103 -2.24 3.78 -5.84
CA ALA A 103 -1.07 4.08 -6.63
C ALA A 103 0.11 3.22 -6.22
N ILE A 104 1.04 3.02 -7.15
CA ILE A 104 2.36 2.45 -6.88
C ILE A 104 3.44 3.50 -7.11
N ILE A 105 4.41 3.55 -6.21
CA ILE A 105 5.59 4.41 -6.32
C ILE A 105 6.82 3.52 -6.30
N GLY A 106 7.65 3.58 -7.33
CA GLY A 106 8.91 2.84 -7.36
C GLY A 106 9.84 3.37 -6.28
N ALA A 107 10.34 2.47 -5.43
CA ALA A 107 11.24 2.82 -4.34
C ALA A 107 12.14 1.62 -4.02
N ASP A 108 13.39 1.89 -3.68
CA ASP A 108 14.24 0.91 -3.01
C ASP A 108 14.09 1.02 -1.49
N GLY A 109 14.73 0.13 -0.73
CA GLY A 109 14.63 0.15 0.73
C GLY A 109 15.19 1.43 1.38
N ALA A 110 16.04 2.20 0.68
CA ALA A 110 16.60 3.44 1.21
C ALA A 110 15.65 4.64 1.01
N ASP A 111 14.93 4.73 -0.12
CA ASP A 111 13.93 5.79 -0.37
C ASP A 111 12.56 5.48 0.26
N ASP A 112 12.26 4.21 0.55
CA ASP A 112 10.96 3.82 1.11
C ASP A 112 10.52 4.62 2.35
N PRO A 113 11.38 4.85 3.37
CA PRO A 113 10.99 5.68 4.51
C PRO A 113 10.58 7.10 4.09
N HIS A 114 11.27 7.69 3.11
CA HIS A 114 10.94 9.01 2.59
C HIS A 114 9.60 9.01 1.84
N VAL A 115 9.31 7.98 1.04
CA VAL A 115 8.01 7.81 0.37
C VAL A 115 6.89 7.70 1.40
N ARG A 116 7.06 6.85 2.42
CA ARG A 116 6.06 6.64 3.48
C ARG A 116 5.77 7.92 4.26
N ILE A 117 6.81 8.64 4.67
CA ILE A 117 6.68 9.90 5.41
C ILE A 117 5.95 10.95 4.55
N TRP A 118 6.41 11.15 3.31
CA TRP A 118 5.81 12.12 2.39
C TRP A 118 4.33 11.81 2.12
N PHE A 119 4.01 10.55 1.80
CA PHE A 119 2.64 10.15 1.47
C PHE A 119 1.73 10.31 2.68
N ARG A 120 2.17 9.84 3.85
CA ARG A 120 1.40 9.95 5.10
C ARG A 120 1.16 11.40 5.48
N ALA A 121 2.19 12.24 5.46
CA ALA A 121 2.07 13.66 5.79
C ALA A 121 1.07 14.36 4.85
N THR A 122 1.23 14.16 3.53
CA THR A 122 0.33 14.74 2.53
C THR A 122 -1.11 14.28 2.72
N LYS A 123 -1.32 12.97 2.94
CA LYS A 123 -2.66 12.39 3.13
C LYS A 123 -3.32 12.90 4.43
N THR A 124 -2.56 13.07 5.51
CA THR A 124 -3.05 13.64 6.76
C THR A 124 -3.46 15.10 6.59
N THR A 125 -2.62 15.95 5.99
CA THR A 125 -2.97 17.36 5.75
C THR A 125 -4.23 17.51 4.89
N LEU A 126 -4.38 16.66 3.87
CA LEU A 126 -5.58 16.64 3.06
C LEU A 126 -6.82 16.14 3.84
N ALA A 127 -6.65 15.18 4.75
CA ALA A 127 -7.72 14.76 5.65
C ALA A 127 -8.21 15.93 6.51
N ASP A 128 -7.28 16.67 7.14
CA ASP A 128 -7.61 17.84 7.97
C ASP A 128 -8.36 18.90 7.15
N ALA A 129 -7.92 19.16 5.91
CA ALA A 129 -8.60 20.10 5.00
C ALA A 129 -10.01 19.63 4.60
N ILE A 130 -10.23 18.32 4.47
CA ILE A 130 -11.57 17.74 4.24
C ILE A 130 -12.44 17.93 5.50
N GLU A 131 -11.90 17.62 6.67
CA GLU A 131 -12.64 17.71 7.94
C GLU A 131 -13.05 19.15 8.28
N MET A 132 -12.20 20.12 7.97
CA MET A 132 -12.51 21.54 8.08
C MET A 132 -13.48 22.06 6.99
N GLY A 133 -13.84 21.23 6.00
CA GLY A 133 -14.69 21.63 4.87
C GLY A 133 -14.02 22.55 3.86
N ALA A 134 -12.69 22.73 3.95
CA ALA A 134 -11.92 23.54 3.02
C ALA A 134 -11.74 22.85 1.65
N LEU A 135 -11.76 21.51 1.63
CA LEU A 135 -11.71 20.69 0.41
C LEU A 135 -12.78 19.61 0.41
N SER A 136 -13.27 19.27 -0.78
CA SER A 136 -14.03 18.03 -0.96
C SER A 136 -13.10 16.82 -1.05
N ARG A 137 -13.58 15.63 -0.66
CA ARG A 137 -12.84 14.36 -0.82
C ARG A 137 -12.36 14.14 -2.25
N ARG A 138 -13.22 14.42 -3.24
CA ARG A 138 -12.89 14.29 -4.67
C ARG A 138 -11.75 15.23 -5.08
N ALA A 139 -11.76 16.48 -4.58
CA ALA A 139 -10.69 17.44 -4.87
C ALA A 139 -9.37 17.02 -4.21
N ALA A 140 -9.41 16.57 -2.96
CA ALA A 140 -8.24 16.05 -2.25
C ALA A 140 -7.65 14.81 -2.93
N GLN A 141 -8.48 13.89 -3.40
CA GLN A 141 -8.05 12.72 -4.16
C GLN A 141 -7.39 13.13 -5.48
N ALA A 142 -8.02 14.00 -6.27
CA ALA A 142 -7.44 14.49 -7.52
C ALA A 142 -6.09 15.20 -7.29
N TYR A 143 -5.97 15.97 -6.21
CA TYR A 143 -4.72 16.60 -5.81
C TYR A 143 -3.65 15.54 -5.45
N LEU A 144 -4.00 14.55 -4.62
CA LEU A 144 -3.05 13.51 -4.22
C LEU A 144 -2.59 12.67 -5.42
N GLU A 145 -3.49 12.32 -6.35
CA GLU A 145 -3.16 11.66 -7.61
C GLU A 145 -2.15 12.46 -8.42
N ALA A 146 -2.36 13.77 -8.56
CA ALA A 146 -1.43 14.66 -9.26
C ALA A 146 -0.05 14.66 -8.60
N ARG A 147 0.03 14.81 -7.27
CA ARG A 147 1.31 14.83 -6.53
C ARG A 147 2.06 13.51 -6.63
N VAL A 148 1.36 12.37 -6.59
CA VAL A 148 1.98 11.05 -6.80
C VAL A 148 2.62 10.96 -8.18
N CYS A 149 1.92 11.39 -9.23
CA CYS A 149 2.44 11.38 -10.60
C CYS A 149 3.60 12.38 -10.78
N GLU A 150 3.45 13.61 -10.30
CA GLU A 150 4.39 14.71 -10.56
C GLU A 150 5.66 14.64 -9.72
N ASP A 151 5.55 14.32 -8.41
CA ASP A 151 6.69 14.34 -7.50
C ASP A 151 7.43 13.01 -7.43
N ARG A 152 6.68 11.92 -7.53
CA ARG A 152 7.19 10.57 -7.27
C ARG A 152 7.13 9.67 -8.50
N ASN A 153 6.72 10.20 -9.65
CA ASN A 153 6.58 9.47 -10.91
C ASN A 153 5.76 8.16 -10.72
N GLY A 154 4.78 8.22 -9.82
CA GLY A 154 3.96 7.08 -9.45
C GLY A 154 2.92 6.73 -10.51
N THR A 155 2.44 5.49 -10.47
CA THR A 155 1.37 5.01 -11.35
C THR A 155 0.09 4.86 -10.55
N VAL A 156 -0.93 5.65 -10.90
CA VAL A 156 -2.27 5.55 -10.30
C VAL A 156 -3.08 4.47 -11.03
N TYR A 157 -3.87 3.71 -10.28
CA TYR A 157 -4.73 2.66 -10.80
C TYR A 157 -6.06 2.58 -10.03
N THR A 158 -7.05 1.93 -10.63
CA THR A 158 -8.30 1.58 -9.96
C THR A 158 -8.32 0.08 -9.76
N TYR A 159 -8.35 -0.36 -8.51
CA TYR A 159 -8.62 -1.75 -8.18
C TYR A 159 -10.11 -2.02 -8.39
N VAL A 160 -10.40 -3.03 -9.21
CA VAL A 160 -11.72 -3.61 -9.36
C VAL A 160 -11.64 -4.98 -8.73
N ASP A 161 -12.47 -5.26 -7.73
CA ASP A 161 -12.47 -6.58 -7.09
C ASP A 161 -12.65 -7.64 -8.18
N GLY A 162 -11.57 -8.38 -8.44
CA GLY A 162 -11.44 -9.32 -9.54
C GLY A 162 -12.20 -10.62 -9.31
N SER A 163 -13.06 -10.69 -8.29
CA SER A 163 -13.87 -11.86 -8.02
C SER A 163 -14.57 -12.31 -9.32
N PRO A 164 -14.40 -13.56 -9.76
CA PRO A 164 -14.96 -14.06 -11.01
C PRO A 164 -16.48 -13.93 -11.12
N ARG A 165 -17.17 -13.62 -10.02
CA ARG A 165 -18.64 -13.54 -9.93
C ARG A 165 -19.23 -12.40 -10.75
N ASP A 166 -18.49 -11.31 -10.96
CA ASP A 166 -19.02 -10.16 -11.71
C ASP A 166 -18.76 -10.22 -13.21
N ARG A 167 -17.93 -11.17 -13.68
CA ARG A 167 -17.69 -11.35 -15.13
C ARG A 167 -18.76 -12.15 -15.84
N GLU A 168 -19.61 -12.86 -15.11
CA GLU A 168 -20.67 -13.71 -15.68
C GLU A 168 -22.00 -12.96 -15.84
N SER A 169 -22.18 -11.80 -15.20
CA SER A 169 -23.43 -11.01 -15.26
C SER A 169 -23.56 -10.15 -16.52
N ASN A 170 -22.50 -9.99 -17.33
CA ASN A 170 -22.51 -9.17 -18.53
C ASN A 170 -22.51 -9.98 -19.85
N ARG A 171 -22.94 -11.25 -19.78
CA ARG A 171 -23.26 -12.06 -20.97
C ARG A 171 -24.76 -12.01 -21.19
N GLU A 172 -25.20 -11.38 -22.28
CA GLU A 172 -26.62 -11.25 -22.63
C GLU A 172 -27.38 -12.60 -22.53
N PRO A 173 -28.61 -12.62 -22.01
CA PRO A 173 -29.31 -13.85 -21.66
C PRO A 173 -29.95 -14.48 -22.89
N GLY A 174 -29.27 -15.48 -23.47
CA GLY A 174 -29.91 -16.49 -24.30
C GLY A 174 -30.58 -17.55 -23.42
N GLY A 175 -31.83 -17.28 -23.01
CA GLY A 175 -32.92 -18.24 -22.78
C GLY A 175 -32.74 -19.51 -21.92
N VAL A 176 -33.75 -19.72 -21.05
CA VAL A 176 -34.15 -20.97 -20.37
C VAL A 176 -33.27 -21.30 -19.15
N GLY A 177 -33.71 -21.22 -17.89
CA GLY A 177 -35.04 -21.40 -17.31
C GLY A 177 -34.97 -22.60 -16.35
N THR A 178 -34.72 -22.34 -15.07
CA THR A 178 -35.24 -23.07 -13.88
C THR A 178 -34.67 -22.43 -12.63
N ASP A 179 -35.53 -21.90 -11.76
CA ASP A 179 -35.18 -21.53 -10.39
C ASP A 179 -34.68 -22.76 -9.61
N PRO A 180 -33.74 -22.56 -8.67
CA PRO A 180 -34.13 -22.85 -7.29
C PRO A 180 -33.58 -21.87 -6.24
N VAL A 181 -34.48 -21.55 -5.32
CA VAL A 181 -34.31 -21.57 -3.85
C VAL A 181 -33.05 -20.91 -3.27
N GLY A 182 -33.30 -19.79 -2.57
CA GLY A 182 -32.32 -19.07 -1.78
C GLY A 182 -31.53 -19.98 -0.84
N THR A 183 -30.21 -19.85 -0.91
CA THR A 183 -29.29 -20.40 0.09
C THR A 183 -28.62 -19.25 0.80
N THR A 184 -29.04 -19.11 2.05
CA THR A 184 -28.48 -18.37 3.16
C THR A 184 -26.95 -18.41 3.15
N ARG A 185 -26.34 -17.23 3.31
CA ARG A 185 -24.97 -17.08 3.83
C ARG A 185 -24.87 -17.96 5.08
N ASP A 186 -24.00 -18.97 5.06
CA ASP A 186 -23.23 -19.46 6.20
C ASP A 186 -22.37 -20.66 5.74
N GLY A 187 -21.07 -20.63 6.04
CA GLY A 187 -20.24 -21.83 5.93
C GLY A 187 -18.83 -21.60 5.40
N TRP A 188 -17.98 -20.93 6.19
CA TRP A 188 -16.58 -21.33 6.32
C TRP A 188 -16.21 -21.24 7.81
N LEU A 189 -15.72 -22.37 8.35
CA LEU A 189 -15.41 -22.70 9.74
C LEU A 189 -16.60 -23.21 10.59
N GLY A 190 -17.06 -24.42 10.27
CA GLY A 190 -17.80 -25.26 11.21
C GLY A 190 -17.00 -26.52 11.55
N GLY A 191 -16.85 -26.77 12.86
CA GLY A 191 -16.55 -28.06 13.46
C GLY A 191 -15.27 -28.05 14.32
N GLN A 192 -15.28 -28.37 15.61
CA GLN A 192 -16.28 -29.09 16.42
C GLN A 192 -16.14 -28.72 17.90
N ASN A 193 -17.29 -28.78 18.57
CA ASN A 193 -17.54 -28.66 20.00
C ASN A 193 -16.85 -29.78 20.81
N ASP A 194 -16.61 -29.54 22.09
CA ASP A 194 -17.43 -30.15 23.17
C ASP A 194 -16.97 -29.68 24.56
N ASP A 195 -17.91 -29.01 25.24
CA ASP A 195 -18.35 -29.20 26.63
C ASP A 195 -17.32 -29.50 27.73
N SER A 196 -17.22 -28.62 28.73
CA SER A 196 -17.81 -28.88 30.06
C SER A 196 -17.71 -27.69 31.03
N GLU A 197 -18.89 -27.25 31.45
CA GLU A 197 -19.34 -26.89 32.79
C GLU A 197 -18.46 -26.12 33.80
N SER A 198 -19.12 -25.08 34.34
CA SER A 198 -19.26 -24.73 35.76
C SER A 198 -18.18 -23.88 36.43
N GLY A 199 -18.61 -22.76 37.01
CA GLY A 199 -17.78 -21.99 37.95
C GLY A 199 -18.25 -20.55 38.18
N SER A 200 -19.30 -20.39 38.98
CA SER A 200 -19.74 -19.11 39.53
C SER A 200 -18.69 -18.44 40.42
N GLY A 201 -18.58 -17.11 40.33
CA GLY A 201 -17.88 -16.22 41.26
C GLY A 201 -17.45 -14.95 40.51
N GLY A 202 -18.02 -13.77 40.73
CA GLY A 202 -18.21 -13.11 42.01
C GLY A 202 -16.94 -12.32 42.34
N GLY A 203 -16.83 -11.07 41.86
CA GLY A 203 -15.67 -10.23 42.11
C GLY A 203 -15.72 -8.89 41.37
N THR A 204 -16.31 -7.90 42.03
CA THR A 204 -16.06 -6.48 41.78
C THR A 204 -14.58 -6.18 42.01
N ASP A 205 -13.91 -5.49 41.09
CA ASP A 205 -13.15 -4.27 41.42
C ASP A 205 -12.45 -3.70 40.18
N ARG A 206 -12.68 -2.40 40.01
CA ARG A 206 -11.77 -1.33 39.55
C ARG A 206 -10.57 -1.74 38.69
N ASP A 207 -10.49 -1.13 37.51
CA ASP A 207 -9.21 -0.62 37.03
C ASP A 207 -9.36 0.79 36.39
N PRO A 208 -8.33 1.63 36.53
CA PRO A 208 -8.39 3.08 36.37
C PRO A 208 -8.20 3.54 34.93
N SER A 209 -8.79 4.69 34.62
CA SER A 209 -8.53 5.48 33.42
C SER A 209 -7.04 5.85 33.32
N PRO A 210 -6.41 5.82 32.13
CA PRO A 210 -5.09 6.39 31.94
C PRO A 210 -5.19 7.92 31.85
N ASP A 211 -4.57 8.58 32.84
CA ASP A 211 -4.22 10.00 32.82
C ASP A 211 -3.29 10.29 31.62
N PHE A 212 -3.81 10.96 30.60
CA PHE A 212 -2.98 11.63 29.59
C PHE A 212 -2.61 13.02 30.11
N GLY A 213 -1.55 13.05 30.93
CA GLY A 213 -0.91 14.29 31.36
C GLY A 213 -0.16 14.94 30.20
N PHE A 214 -0.76 15.98 29.61
CA PHE A 214 -0.03 16.96 28.81
C PHE A 214 0.87 17.80 29.73
N GLY A 215 2.18 17.54 29.67
CA GLY A 215 3.18 18.44 30.24
C GLY A 215 3.33 19.70 29.38
N PRO A 216 3.61 20.88 29.97
CA PRO A 216 3.72 22.12 29.23
C PRO A 216 5.00 22.16 28.38
N PHE A 217 4.81 22.51 27.11
CA PHE A 217 5.87 22.85 26.16
C PHE A 217 6.53 24.17 26.57
N VAL A 218 7.83 24.12 26.86
CA VAL A 218 8.68 25.29 27.09
C VAL A 218 9.46 25.54 25.78
N PRO A 219 9.24 26.65 25.06
CA PRO A 219 10.09 27.01 23.94
C PRO A 219 11.37 27.65 24.48
N ASP A 220 12.51 26.96 24.28
CA ASP A 220 13.82 27.57 24.46
C ASP A 220 14.18 28.35 23.19
N GLY A 221 14.47 29.64 23.39
CA GLY A 221 14.86 30.58 22.37
C GLY A 221 16.37 30.79 22.41
N SER A 222 17.00 30.67 21.25
CA SER A 222 18.27 31.32 20.90
C SER A 222 18.37 31.20 19.37
N GLU A 223 18.06 32.23 18.59
CA GLU A 223 18.92 33.41 18.31
C GLU A 223 20.38 33.00 18.12
N ASN A 224 20.76 32.83 16.86
CA ASN A 224 22.09 33.14 16.35
C ASN A 224 21.94 33.47 14.86
N GLU A 225 21.71 34.77 14.62
CA GLU A 225 22.00 35.43 13.35
C GLU A 225 23.52 35.50 13.22
N ASP A 226 24.09 34.82 12.22
CA ASP A 226 25.49 34.94 11.83
C ASP A 226 25.53 35.46 10.40
N ASP A 227 25.56 36.80 10.29
CA ASP A 227 25.71 37.54 9.04
C ASP A 227 27.18 37.50 8.59
N GLY A 228 27.54 36.43 7.89
CA GLY A 228 28.80 36.33 7.16
C GLY A 228 28.73 37.00 5.79
N GLU A 229 28.92 38.32 5.73
CA GLU A 229 29.19 39.06 4.49
C GLU A 229 30.53 38.62 3.88
N GLY A 230 30.49 37.68 2.93
CA GLY A 230 31.59 37.32 2.05
C GLY A 230 31.53 38.11 0.74
N ARG A 231 32.49 39.04 0.58
CA ARG A 231 32.80 39.79 -0.64
C ARG A 231 33.34 38.87 -1.76
N ASP A 232 33.50 39.49 -2.94
CA ASP A 232 34.27 39.07 -4.13
C ASP A 232 33.42 38.30 -5.17
N GLU A 233 33.26 38.68 -6.44
CA GLU A 233 34.10 39.40 -7.39
C GLU A 233 33.23 40.08 -8.47
N ARG A 234 33.53 41.35 -8.77
CA ARG A 234 33.41 41.92 -10.12
C ARG A 234 34.78 42.47 -10.47
N ASP A 235 35.36 42.07 -11.60
CA ASP A 235 35.44 42.95 -12.75
C ASP A 235 35.96 42.23 -14.00
N GLY A 236 35.34 42.54 -15.13
CA GLY A 236 35.85 42.24 -16.45
C GLY A 236 36.61 43.43 -17.03
N GLY A 237 37.38 43.20 -18.09
CA GLY A 237 38.08 44.23 -18.86
C GLY A 237 39.43 43.69 -19.32
N ASP A 238 39.50 43.06 -20.48
CA ASP A 238 39.65 43.70 -21.80
C ASP A 238 40.95 44.52 -21.89
N GLY A 239 41.86 44.02 -22.73
CA GLY A 239 43.21 44.55 -22.91
C GLY A 239 43.77 44.03 -24.23
N THR A 240 43.58 44.84 -25.27
CA THR A 240 44.13 44.75 -26.61
C THR A 240 45.66 44.65 -26.66
N ASN A 241 46.22 43.78 -27.53
CA ASN A 241 47.03 44.10 -28.73
C ASN A 241 47.79 42.86 -29.22
#